data_AF-A0A945VV24-F1
#
_entry.id   AF-A0A945VV24-F1
#
_cell.length_a   1.000
_cell.length_b   1.000
_cell.length_c   1.000
_cell.angle_alpha   90.00
_cell.angle_beta   90.00
_cell.angle_gamma   90.00
#
_symmetry.space_group_name_H-M   'P 1'
#
loop_
_entity.id
_entity.type
_entity.pdbx_description
1 polymer ?
#
loop_
_entity_poly.entity_id
_entity_poly.type
_entity_poly.pdbx_seq_one_letter_code
_entity_poly.pdbx_strand_id
1 'polypeptide(L)' 'MTKEDIYKKFLKDPLLIENDHITSEQSTSLEFHQSTDIPMIEVIRIAIKGVVDKESKNATKRKLNQFFKFR' A
#
# COMPACT_ATOMS: atom_id res chain seq x y z
N MET A 1 8.89 -8.24 12.22
CA MET A 1 7.61 -7.77 11.64
C MET A 1 7.69 -7.98 10.13
N THR A 2 6.77 -8.74 9.55
CA THR A 2 6.77 -9.10 8.11
C THR A 2 6.07 -8.02 7.29
N LYS A 3 6.25 -8.00 5.96
CA LYS A 3 5.53 -7.06 5.05
C LYS A 3 4.02 -7.14 5.25
N GLU A 4 3.51 -8.36 5.42
CA GLU A 4 2.10 -8.66 5.66
C GLU A 4 1.59 -8.01 6.95
N ASP A 5 2.36 -8.11 8.04
CA ASP A 5 1.99 -7.50 9.33
C ASP A 5 1.92 -5.98 9.24
N ILE A 6 2.87 -5.35 8.54
CA ILE A 6 2.87 -3.89 8.35
C ILE A 6 1.66 -3.49 7.52
N TYR A 7 1.41 -4.22 6.42
CA TYR A 7 0.32 -3.94 5.51
C TYR A 7 -1.05 -4.05 6.17
N LYS A 8 -1.30 -5.14 6.91
CA LYS A 8 -2.55 -5.31 7.68
C LYS A 8 -2.75 -4.24 8.74
N LYS A 9 -1.68 -3.69 9.31
CA LYS A 9 -1.78 -2.57 10.25
C LYS A 9 -2.25 -1.30 9.55
N PHE A 10 -1.75 -1.02 8.34
CA PHE A 10 -2.20 0.14 7.55
C PHE A 10 -3.63 -0.04 7.03
N LEU A 11 -4.03 -1.23 6.58
CA LEU A 11 -5.40 -1.49 6.11
C LEU A 11 -6.46 -1.32 7.21
N LYS A 12 -6.07 -1.44 8.47
CA LYS A 12 -6.95 -1.21 9.62
C LYS A 12 -7.03 0.25 10.06
N ASP A 13 -6.33 1.15 9.37
CA ASP A 13 -6.40 2.58 9.67
C ASP A 13 -7.81 3.10 9.34
N PRO A 14 -8.56 3.65 10.32
CA PRO A 14 -9.90 4.17 10.09
C PRO A 14 -9.94 5.22 8.98
N LEU A 15 -8.87 5.98 8.78
CA LEU A 15 -8.80 7.01 7.73
C LEU A 15 -8.93 6.43 6.32
N LEU A 16 -8.56 5.16 6.09
CA LEU A 16 -8.74 4.52 4.79
C LEU A 16 -10.21 4.17 4.54
N ILE A 17 -10.98 3.90 5.59
CA ILE A 17 -12.40 3.60 5.50
C ILE A 17 -13.21 4.90 5.45
N GLU A 18 -12.87 5.87 6.30
CA GLU A 18 -13.55 7.17 6.40
C GLU A 18 -13.42 8.02 5.12
N ASN A 19 -12.31 7.87 4.37
CA ASN A 19 -12.09 8.58 3.11
C ASN A 19 -12.48 7.75 1.87
N ASP A 20 -13.28 6.68 2.05
CA ASP A 20 -13.75 5.79 0.97
C ASP A 20 -12.61 5.21 0.11
N HIS A 21 -11.41 5.03 0.67
CA HIS A 21 -10.33 4.35 -0.04
C HIS A 21 -10.56 2.84 -0.06
N ILE A 22 -11.03 2.23 1.03
CA ILE A 22 -11.35 0.80 1.10
C ILE A 22 -12.62 0.57 1.93
N THR A 23 -13.32 -0.54 1.69
CA THR A 23 -14.36 -1.03 2.59
C THR A 23 -13.77 -1.84 3.75
N SER A 24 -14.53 -1.98 4.83
CA SER A 24 -14.14 -2.85 5.96
C SER A 24 -14.00 -4.33 5.55
N GLU A 25 -14.70 -4.76 4.51
CA GLU A 25 -14.55 -6.11 3.96
C GLU A 25 -13.20 -6.23 3.24
N GLN A 26 -12.88 -5.27 2.37
CA GLN A 26 -11.62 -5.21 1.64
C GLN A 26 -10.41 -5.14 2.56
N SER A 27 -10.48 -4.38 3.67
CA SER A 27 -9.39 -4.30 4.65
C SER A 27 -9.03 -5.65 5.28
N THR A 28 -9.97 -6.60 5.26
CA THR A 28 -9.83 -7.92 5.88
C THR A 28 -9.39 -8.98 4.87
N SER A 29 -9.80 -8.84 3.60
CA SER A 29 -9.50 -9.81 2.53
C SER A 29 -8.23 -9.51 1.73
N LEU A 30 -7.75 -8.26 1.74
CA LEU A 30 -6.60 -7.86 0.92
C LEU A 30 -5.29 -8.46 1.44
N GLU A 31 -4.59 -9.19 0.58
CA GLU A 31 -3.26 -9.75 0.83
C GLU A 31 -2.18 -8.85 0.23
N PHE A 32 -0.98 -8.84 0.83
CA PHE A 32 0.09 -7.93 0.38
C PHE A 32 0.53 -8.17 -1.07
N HIS A 33 0.48 -9.41 -1.56
CA HIS A 33 0.88 -9.72 -2.94
C HIS A 33 -0.22 -9.44 -3.97
N GLN A 34 -1.45 -9.22 -3.53
CA GLN A 34 -2.56 -8.93 -4.43
C GLN A 34 -2.41 -7.52 -5.00
N SER A 35 -2.60 -7.36 -6.31
CA SER A 35 -2.75 -6.05 -6.93
C SER A 35 -4.14 -5.50 -6.70
N THR A 36 -4.26 -4.20 -6.51
CA THR A 36 -5.56 -3.54 -6.31
C THR A 36 -5.73 -2.37 -7.27
N ASP A 37 -6.98 -2.10 -7.64
CA ASP A 37 -7.31 -0.90 -8.41
C ASP A 37 -7.41 0.36 -7.54
N ILE A 38 -7.19 0.23 -6.23
CA ILE A 38 -7.30 1.33 -5.27
C ILE A 38 -5.94 2.06 -5.18
N PRO A 39 -5.85 3.33 -5.63
CA PRO A 39 -4.57 4.04 -5.72
C PRO A 39 -3.82 4.11 -4.39
N MET A 40 -4.55 4.40 -3.32
CA MET A 40 -3.97 4.60 -1.99
C MET A 40 -3.34 3.30 -1.46
N ILE A 41 -3.99 2.16 -1.69
CA ILE A 41 -3.50 0.85 -1.24
C ILE A 41 -2.23 0.46 -1.98
N GLU A 42 -2.16 0.76 -3.28
CA GLU A 42 -0.95 0.51 -4.04
C GLU A 42 0.23 1.39 -3.62
N VAL A 43 -0.03 2.67 -3.31
CA VAL A 43 0.98 3.57 -2.75
C VAL A 43 1.53 3.02 -1.43
N ILE A 44 0.65 2.57 -0.53
CA ILE A 44 1.03 1.95 0.74
C ILE A 44 1.87 0.70 0.50
N ARG A 45 1.45 -0.18 -0.42
CA ARG A 45 2.18 -1.41 -0.77
C ARG A 45 3.58 -1.11 -1.30
N ILE A 46 3.71 -0.17 -2.24
CA ILE A 46 4.99 0.26 -2.81
C ILE A 46 5.90 0.82 -1.71
N ALA A 47 5.36 1.65 -0.81
CA ALA A 47 6.11 2.25 0.28
C ALA A 47 6.62 1.19 1.29
N ILE A 48 5.75 0.27 1.72
CA ILE A 48 6.11 -0.84 2.62
C ILE A 48 7.18 -1.71 1.98
N LYS A 49 7.01 -2.08 0.70
CA LYS A 49 8.00 -2.86 -0.05
C LYS A 49 9.36 -2.17 -0.05
N GLY A 50 9.38 -0.88 -0.40
CA GLY A 50 10.61 -0.09 -0.43
C GLY A 50 11.33 -0.02 0.91
N VAL A 51 10.59 0.12 2.02
CA VAL A 51 11.17 0.16 3.37
C VAL A 51 11.70 -1.21 3.80
N VAL A 52 10.90 -2.27 3.65
CA VAL A 52 11.27 -3.61 4.11
C VAL A 52 12.40 -4.21 3.27
N ASP A 53 12.39 -3.98 1.96
CA ASP A 53 13.46 -4.44 1.04
C ASP A 53 14.71 -3.54 1.08
N LYS A 54 14.74 -2.55 1.99
CA LYS A 54 15.84 -1.58 2.15
C LYS A 54 16.21 -0.87 0.85
N GLU A 55 15.20 -0.59 0.02
CA GLU A 55 15.38 0.20 -1.18
C GLU A 55 15.79 1.63 -0.82
N SER A 56 16.63 2.26 -1.65
CA SER A 56 16.94 3.67 -1.46
C SER A 56 15.66 4.51 -1.58
N LYS A 57 15.58 5.61 -0.81
CA LYS A 57 14.44 6.55 -0.88
C LYS A 57 14.18 7.01 -2.32
N ASN A 58 15.23 7.20 -3.12
CA ASN A 58 15.11 7.59 -4.53
C ASN A 58 14.50 6.48 -5.39
N ALA A 59 14.84 5.21 -5.15
CA ALA A 59 14.23 4.08 -5.86
C ALA A 59 12.74 3.97 -5.55
N THR A 60 12.34 4.03 -4.27
CA THR A 60 10.94 4.03 -3.86
C THR A 60 10.17 5.21 -4.45
N LYS A 61 10.75 6.43 -4.39
CA LYS A 61 10.15 7.63 -4.99
C LYS A 61 9.94 7.50 -6.49
N ARG A 62 10.90 6.91 -7.22
CA ARG A 62 10.76 6.65 -8.67
C ARG A 62 9.61 5.70 -8.95
N LYS A 63 9.45 4.64 -8.15
CA LYS A 63 8.33 3.68 -8.30
C LYS A 63 6.98 4.33 -8.04
N LEU A 64 6.88 5.15 -6.98
CA LEU A 64 5.67 5.93 -6.70
C LEU A 64 5.34 6.90 -7.85
N ASN A 65 6.32 7.64 -8.34
CA ASN A 65 6.12 8.55 -9.47
C ASN A 65 5.70 7.80 -10.75
N GLN A 66 6.26 6.62 -11.00
CA GLN A 66 5.84 5.78 -12.12
C GLN A 66 4.39 5.33 -11.95
N PHE A 67 4.00 4.89 -10.76
CA PHE A 67 2.63 4.49 -10.46
C PHE A 67 1.61 5.60 -10.81
N PHE A 68 1.90 6.85 -10.44
CA PHE A 68 1.03 7.98 -10.77
C PHE A 68 1.10 8.44 -12.22
N LYS A 69 2.20 8.21 -12.93
CA LYS A 69 2.37 8.66 -14.32
C LYS A 69 1.63 7.78 -15.33
N PHE A 70 1.39 6.51 -15.00
CA PHE A 70 0.77 5.52 -15.89
C PHE A 70 -0.68 5.19 -15.50
N ARG A 71 -1.32 6.06 -14.70
CA ARG A 71 -2.74 6.01 -14.33
C ARG A 71 -3.45 7.26 -14.81
#